data_AF-A0AAE1IVN7-F1
#
_entry.id   AF-A0AAE1IVN7-F1
#
_cell.length_a   1.000
_cell.length_b   1.000
_cell.length_c   1.000
_cell.angle_alpha   90.00
_cell.angle_beta   90.00
_cell.angle_gamma   90.00
#
_symmetry.space_group_name_H-M   'P 1'
#
loop_
_entity.id
_entity.type
_entity.pdbx_description
1 polymer ?
#
loop_
_entity_poly.entity_id
_entity_poly.type
_entity_poly.pdbx_seq_one_letter_code
_entity_poly.pdbx_strand_id
1 'polypeptide(L)'
;MCSSKVMIFILFWLSFGFGDGAIRAISSNRGGEWQLLLNSSGVVGMHMALTHHNTVVMFDQTGAGRSDYRLRRRFHGRKCTGSRDDLLDSTCYAHSVEYHISGNTVRPLKLDSDPWCSSGSFLSNGTLLQVGGYGGGAKRIRVFRPCRGDQCDWIQTKKTLSDRRWYGSTQILPGHDRAVVVGGRGVFTYEFIPKRDLGEKSFALPFLHQTHDRKSGGNNLYPFLHLSSDGNLFIFANRDSILYNLRRHRVIKTFPRIPGDGSRNYPSSGSSVILPLHHTDHFQKVEVLICGGAASGAYRAANDGRFFTGLRSCGRMVITGNKHVWEMENMPGPRLLHDMLILPTGQILIINGAKSGSAGYDGARNASLQPYLYGPRRRFGRRFTVLSSTKIARMYHSSATLLPDGRVLVAGGNPHSKYTFQNVAYPTELRLQAFVPNYMHRRYHQWRPRNVSIAYGGGDGDESYEIGYGKQISVRFFLGRRPSKEIEFSVYSPPFTTHSFSMNQRLLKLRCVTMEKNETGWITAVVEAPPSPNVAPSGYYMLTVVNSGIPSVSLWVRFIHA
;
A
#
# COMPACT_ATOMS: atom_id res chain seq x y z
N MET A 1 -73.14 -22.23 39.13
CA MET A 1 -74.36 -21.52 38.69
C MET A 1 -74.26 -20.07 39.11
N CYS A 2 -74.55 -19.14 38.18
CA CYS A 2 -74.75 -17.68 38.32
C CYS A 2 -73.59 -16.85 38.90
N SER A 3 -72.86 -16.00 38.16
CA SER A 3 -73.23 -14.85 37.31
C SER A 3 -73.97 -13.72 38.03
N SER A 4 -73.30 -12.59 38.29
CA SER A 4 -73.62 -11.29 37.64
C SER A 4 -72.74 -10.12 38.09
N LYS A 5 -72.22 -9.40 37.07
CA LYS A 5 -72.11 -7.94 36.85
C LYS A 5 -71.28 -7.08 37.83
N VAL A 6 -70.09 -6.63 37.41
CA VAL A 6 -69.76 -5.40 36.65
C VAL A 6 -69.75 -4.13 37.51
N MET A 7 -68.55 -3.56 37.70
CA MET A 7 -68.35 -2.16 38.04
C MET A 7 -67.17 -1.61 37.20
N ILE A 8 -67.44 -0.53 36.50
CA ILE A 8 -66.57 0.15 35.53
C ILE A 8 -65.62 1.10 36.29
N PHE A 9 -64.33 1.09 35.95
CA PHE A 9 -63.43 2.22 36.18
C PHE A 9 -62.64 2.52 34.91
N ILE A 10 -62.80 3.75 34.44
CA ILE A 10 -62.13 4.35 33.28
C ILE A 10 -60.69 4.67 33.66
N LEU A 11 -59.70 4.11 32.96
CA LEU A 11 -58.29 4.46 33.10
C LEU A 11 -57.82 5.27 31.89
N PHE A 12 -57.56 6.55 32.15
CA PHE A 12 -56.99 7.52 31.22
C PHE A 12 -55.57 7.12 30.82
N TRP A 13 -55.30 7.13 29.52
CA TRP A 13 -53.96 7.11 28.94
C TRP A 13 -53.23 8.43 29.29
N LEU A 14 -52.11 8.34 30.00
CA LEU A 14 -51.16 9.43 30.18
C LEU A 14 -49.88 9.12 29.42
N SER A 15 -49.83 9.61 28.19
CA SER A 15 -48.62 9.84 27.41
C SER A 15 -47.90 11.06 27.99
N PHE A 16 -46.86 10.82 28.80
CA PHE A 16 -45.91 11.87 29.17
C PHE A 16 -44.76 11.93 28.17
N GLY A 17 -44.85 12.93 27.29
CA GLY A 17 -43.70 13.48 26.60
C GLY A 17 -42.89 14.37 27.55
N PHE A 18 -41.60 14.08 27.65
CA PHE A 18 -40.56 15.08 27.91
C PHE A 18 -39.73 15.11 26.61
N GLY A 19 -39.64 16.20 25.87
CA GLY A 19 -39.37 17.56 26.33
C GLY A 19 -37.88 17.82 26.09
N ASP A 20 -37.59 18.59 25.04
CA ASP A 20 -36.28 18.90 24.47
C ASP A 20 -35.12 19.07 25.46
N GLY A 21 -34.15 18.16 25.34
CA GLY A 21 -32.76 18.41 25.68
C GLY A 21 -31.95 18.41 24.40
N ALA A 22 -31.88 19.57 23.74
CA ALA A 22 -31.09 19.80 22.54
C ALA A 22 -29.62 19.36 22.75
N ILE A 23 -29.31 18.11 22.40
CA ILE A 23 -27.94 17.71 22.07
C ILE A 23 -27.66 18.39 20.74
N ARG A 24 -27.12 19.61 20.84
CA ARG A 24 -26.44 20.29 19.75
C ARG A 24 -25.67 19.23 18.96
N ALA A 25 -26.00 19.13 17.68
CA ALA A 25 -25.26 18.38 16.69
C ALA A 25 -23.81 18.88 16.66
N ILE A 26 -22.97 18.36 17.54
CA ILE A 26 -21.53 18.41 17.37
C ILE A 26 -21.25 17.31 16.35
N SER A 27 -21.08 17.69 15.09
CA SER A 27 -20.66 16.78 14.03
C SER A 27 -19.30 16.17 14.42
N SER A 28 -19.33 15.06 15.16
CA SER A 28 -18.10 14.37 15.54
C SER A 28 -17.55 13.75 14.25
N ASN A 29 -16.47 14.34 13.72
CA ASN A 29 -15.89 13.94 12.45
C ASN A 29 -15.20 12.56 12.60
N ARG A 30 -16.01 11.48 12.63
CA ARG A 30 -15.52 10.09 12.79
C ARG A 30 -14.78 9.58 11.54
N GLY A 31 -14.76 10.36 10.46
CA GLY A 31 -14.21 10.01 9.15
C GLY A 31 -12.71 10.29 8.97
N GLY A 32 -12.00 10.81 9.97
CA GLY A 32 -10.61 11.29 9.81
C GLY A 32 -10.54 12.67 9.15
N GLU A 33 -9.32 13.15 8.88
CA GLU A 33 -9.07 14.51 8.41
C GLU A 33 -8.05 14.52 7.26
N TRP A 34 -8.11 15.53 6.40
CA TRP A 34 -7.14 15.74 5.33
C TRP A 34 -6.29 16.96 5.64
N GLN A 35 -4.97 16.79 5.58
CA GLN A 35 -4.00 17.85 5.80
C GLN A 35 -3.20 18.08 4.51
N LEU A 36 -3.12 19.33 4.07
CA LEU A 36 -2.19 19.74 3.03
C LEU A 36 -0.81 19.91 3.67
N LEU A 37 0.20 19.24 3.13
CA LEU A 37 1.57 19.28 3.62
C LEU A 37 2.42 20.24 2.79
N LEU A 38 2.35 20.09 1.46
CA LEU A 38 3.08 20.93 0.50
C LEU A 38 2.17 21.37 -0.64
N ASN A 39 2.32 22.62 -1.08
CA ASN A 39 1.66 23.15 -2.27
C ASN A 39 2.23 22.55 -3.57
N SER A 40 3.47 22.09 -3.56
CA SER A 40 4.09 21.35 -4.65
C SER A 40 5.22 20.47 -4.09
N SER A 41 5.27 19.20 -4.50
CA SER A 41 6.43 18.33 -4.37
C SER A 41 7.37 18.43 -5.57
N GLY A 42 7.04 19.25 -6.57
CA GLY A 42 7.78 19.46 -7.82
C GLY A 42 7.84 18.30 -8.80
N VAL A 43 7.51 17.10 -8.34
CA VAL A 43 7.45 15.85 -9.10
C VAL A 43 6.17 15.11 -8.73
N VAL A 44 5.49 14.52 -9.72
CA VAL A 44 4.32 13.67 -9.49
C VAL A 44 4.74 12.42 -8.73
N GLY A 45 4.13 12.18 -7.56
CA GLY A 45 4.34 10.96 -6.78
C GLY A 45 3.67 9.72 -7.39
N MET A 46 4.01 9.37 -8.63
CA MET A 46 3.48 8.18 -9.31
C MET A 46 3.96 6.88 -8.65
N HIS A 47 5.22 6.86 -8.21
CA HIS A 47 5.77 5.79 -7.39
C HIS A 47 6.13 6.34 -6.02
N MET A 48 5.90 5.56 -4.97
CA MET A 48 6.23 5.95 -3.59
C MET A 48 6.80 4.76 -2.79
N ALA A 49 7.81 5.04 -1.98
CA ALA A 49 8.38 4.08 -1.03
C ALA A 49 8.86 4.78 0.25
N LEU A 50 8.39 4.31 1.42
CA LEU A 50 8.83 4.80 2.73
C LEU A 50 10.14 4.11 3.13
N THR A 51 11.16 4.89 3.46
CA THR A 51 12.45 4.40 3.95
C THR A 51 12.45 4.24 5.47
N HIS A 52 13.38 3.41 5.96
CA HIS A 52 13.63 3.24 7.40
C HIS A 52 14.27 4.47 8.08
N HIS A 53 14.56 5.53 7.32
CA HIS A 53 15.02 6.83 7.84
C HIS A 53 13.89 7.87 7.91
N ASN A 54 12.63 7.44 7.85
CA ASN A 54 11.46 8.33 7.89
C ASN A 54 11.47 9.36 6.74
N THR A 55 11.94 8.94 5.58
CA THR A 55 11.84 9.69 4.33
C THR A 55 10.99 8.92 3.32
N VAL A 56 10.37 9.61 2.37
CA VAL A 56 9.59 8.97 1.30
C VAL A 56 10.21 9.33 -0.03
N VAL A 57 10.68 8.32 -0.75
CA VAL A 57 11.13 8.48 -2.14
C VAL A 57 9.89 8.51 -3.03
N MET A 58 9.75 9.57 -3.82
CA MET A 58 8.65 9.77 -4.76
C MET A 58 9.21 10.07 -6.15
N PHE A 59 8.69 9.43 -7.19
CA PHE A 59 9.20 9.66 -8.55
C PHE A 59 8.20 9.39 -9.66
N ASP A 60 8.47 10.06 -10.77
CA ASP A 60 7.69 10.06 -12.00
C ASP A 60 8.49 9.52 -13.19
N GLN A 61 7.86 9.46 -14.35
CA GLN A 61 8.52 9.23 -15.63
C GLN A 61 9.41 10.42 -16.04
N THR A 62 10.51 10.13 -16.72
CA THR A 62 11.39 11.20 -17.21
C THR A 62 10.85 11.88 -18.47
N GLY A 63 9.85 11.30 -19.12
CA GLY A 63 9.26 11.82 -20.37
C GLY A 63 8.14 12.85 -20.21
N ALA A 64 7.65 13.10 -18.98
CA ALA A 64 6.47 13.96 -18.75
C ALA A 64 6.71 15.46 -19.01
N GLY A 65 7.96 15.87 -19.24
CA GLY A 65 8.34 17.27 -19.48
C GLY A 65 9.22 17.82 -18.38
N ARG A 66 9.00 19.08 -18.02
CA ARG A 66 9.81 19.81 -17.03
C ARG A 66 9.20 19.63 -15.63
N SER A 67 9.98 19.11 -14.70
CA SER A 67 9.65 19.18 -13.27
C SER A 67 10.13 20.50 -12.66
N ASP A 68 9.83 20.77 -11.39
CA ASP A 68 10.25 22.00 -10.71
C ASP A 68 11.77 22.04 -10.42
N TYR A 69 12.47 20.91 -10.57
CA TYR A 69 13.88 20.80 -10.16
C TYR A 69 14.81 20.64 -11.36
N ARG A 70 15.53 21.71 -11.71
CA ARG A 70 16.57 21.67 -12.74
C ARG A 70 17.87 21.04 -12.20
N LEU A 71 18.41 20.06 -12.92
CA LEU A 71 19.69 19.44 -12.63
C LEU A 71 20.85 20.30 -13.17
N ARG A 72 22.02 20.24 -12.51
CA ARG A 72 23.25 20.90 -13.00
C ARG A 72 23.86 20.17 -14.21
N ARG A 73 23.69 18.85 -14.28
CA ARG A 73 24.23 17.99 -15.35
C ARG A 73 23.23 16.91 -15.68
N ARG A 74 23.13 16.59 -16.97
CA ARG A 74 22.39 15.45 -17.50
C ARG A 74 22.99 14.13 -17.00
N PHE A 75 22.32 13.01 -17.29
CA PHE A 75 22.90 11.69 -17.01
C PHE A 75 24.24 11.48 -17.73
N HIS A 76 24.32 11.78 -19.02
CA HIS A 76 25.54 11.65 -19.83
C HIS A 76 26.64 12.69 -19.54
N GLY A 77 26.56 13.42 -18.42
CA GLY A 77 27.61 14.33 -17.96
C GLY A 77 27.62 15.72 -18.60
N ARG A 78 26.89 15.94 -19.70
CA ARG A 78 26.70 17.27 -20.30
C ARG A 78 26.04 18.23 -19.29
N LYS A 79 26.57 19.45 -19.18
CA LYS A 79 26.01 20.50 -18.31
C LYS A 79 24.65 20.95 -18.83
N CYS A 80 23.74 21.23 -17.91
CA CYS A 80 22.50 21.95 -18.22
C CYS A 80 22.76 23.44 -17.94
N THR A 81 22.97 24.20 -19.00
CA THR A 81 23.26 25.64 -18.96
C THR A 81 22.00 26.50 -18.92
N GLY A 82 20.83 25.90 -19.19
CA GLY A 82 19.56 26.62 -19.26
C GLY A 82 19.31 27.26 -20.62
N SER A 83 20.00 26.78 -21.66
CA SER A 83 19.70 27.13 -23.05
C SER A 83 18.25 26.74 -23.41
N ARG A 84 17.73 27.29 -24.51
CA ARG A 84 16.39 26.94 -25.02
C ARG A 84 16.24 25.42 -25.23
N ASP A 85 17.29 24.76 -25.68
CA ASP A 85 17.31 23.30 -25.86
C ASP A 85 17.25 22.56 -24.52
N ASP A 86 17.97 23.01 -23.50
CA ASP A 86 17.90 22.43 -22.14
C ASP A 86 16.53 22.62 -21.50
N LEU A 87 15.80 23.69 -21.83
CA LEU A 87 14.44 23.90 -21.34
C LEU A 87 13.48 22.84 -21.90
N LEU A 88 13.74 22.33 -23.10
CA LEU A 88 12.94 21.29 -23.75
C LEU A 88 13.44 19.88 -23.42
N ASP A 89 14.66 19.75 -22.89
CA ASP A 89 15.27 18.47 -22.55
C ASP A 89 14.89 18.01 -21.14
N SER A 90 14.05 16.99 -21.05
CA SER A 90 13.61 16.45 -19.77
C SER A 90 14.73 15.80 -18.95
N THR A 91 15.88 15.46 -19.55
CA THR A 91 17.07 14.94 -18.85
C THR A 91 17.82 16.02 -18.06
N CYS A 92 17.45 17.29 -18.24
CA CYS A 92 17.92 18.41 -17.43
C CYS A 92 17.06 18.66 -16.17
N TYR A 93 16.09 17.80 -15.88
CA TYR A 93 15.19 17.93 -14.74
C TYR A 93 15.19 16.67 -13.87
N ALA A 94 15.01 16.85 -12.56
CA ALA A 94 14.91 15.76 -11.61
C ALA A 94 13.46 15.27 -11.54
N HIS A 95 13.24 14.00 -11.88
CA HIS A 95 11.91 13.36 -11.85
C HIS A 95 11.76 12.42 -10.65
N SER A 96 12.61 12.60 -9.64
CA SER A 96 12.56 11.91 -8.38
C SER A 96 12.86 12.91 -7.27
N VAL A 97 12.22 12.73 -6.12
CA VAL A 97 12.46 13.49 -4.91
C VAL A 97 12.49 12.56 -3.71
N GLU A 98 13.19 12.98 -2.66
CA GLU A 98 13.05 12.43 -1.31
C GLU A 98 12.35 13.46 -0.43
N TYR A 99 11.26 13.04 0.21
CA TYR A 99 10.49 13.84 1.15
C TYR A 99 10.85 13.49 2.59
N HIS A 100 11.28 14.46 3.38
CA HIS A 100 11.60 14.31 4.79
C HIS A 100 10.35 14.58 5.64
N ILE A 101 9.89 13.57 6.37
CA ILE A 101 8.62 13.64 7.10
C ILE A 101 8.65 14.68 8.22
N SER A 102 9.74 14.74 8.98
CA SER A 102 9.88 15.64 10.15
C SER A 102 10.02 17.10 9.74
N GLY A 103 10.83 17.37 8.70
CA GLY A 103 11.06 18.72 8.19
C GLY A 103 9.94 19.23 7.28
N ASN A 104 9.09 18.34 6.77
CA ASN A 104 8.15 18.65 5.69
C ASN A 104 8.86 19.32 4.50
N THR A 105 10.00 18.75 4.09
CA THR A 105 10.86 19.28 3.01
C THR A 105 11.10 18.21 1.95
N VAL A 106 11.47 18.66 0.75
CA VAL A 106 11.77 17.81 -0.40
C VAL A 106 13.14 18.14 -0.95
N ARG A 107 13.89 17.11 -1.36
CA ARG A 107 15.14 17.27 -2.11
C ARG A 107 15.07 16.49 -3.43
N PRO A 108 15.64 17.01 -4.53
CA PRO A 108 15.67 16.31 -5.80
C PRO A 108 16.66 15.14 -5.77
N LEU A 109 16.31 14.08 -6.49
CA LEU A 109 17.13 12.90 -6.76
C LEU A 109 17.29 12.71 -8.28
N LYS A 110 18.45 12.23 -8.71
CA LYS A 110 18.76 12.04 -10.12
C LYS A 110 18.38 10.64 -10.57
N LEU A 111 17.77 10.54 -11.76
CA LEU A 111 17.50 9.25 -12.42
C LEU A 111 18.27 9.17 -13.73
N ASP A 112 18.90 8.01 -13.95
CA ASP A 112 19.74 7.78 -15.13
C ASP A 112 18.94 7.34 -16.36
N SER A 113 17.76 6.79 -16.15
CA SER A 113 16.88 6.31 -17.21
C SER A 113 15.45 6.27 -16.73
N ASP A 114 14.51 6.21 -17.66
CA ASP A 114 13.07 6.36 -17.38
C ASP A 114 12.48 5.22 -16.51
N PRO A 115 12.01 5.50 -15.28
CA PRO A 115 11.43 4.49 -14.41
C PRO A 115 9.91 4.32 -14.65
N TRP A 116 9.34 4.90 -15.70
CA TRP A 116 7.89 4.86 -15.96
C TRP A 116 7.32 3.44 -15.92
N CYS A 117 6.25 3.26 -15.14
CA CYS A 117 5.58 1.98 -14.87
C CYS A 117 6.54 0.85 -14.51
N SER A 118 7.46 1.16 -13.60
CA SER A 118 8.35 0.16 -13.01
C SER A 118 7.73 -0.47 -11.76
N SER A 119 8.49 -1.36 -11.12
CA SER A 119 8.15 -1.99 -9.85
C SER A 119 9.36 -2.01 -8.92
N GLY A 120 9.14 -2.36 -7.65
CA GLY A 120 10.22 -2.37 -6.67
C GLY A 120 9.90 -3.08 -5.36
N SER A 121 10.91 -3.21 -4.52
CA SER A 121 10.85 -3.78 -3.17
C SER A 121 12.04 -3.31 -2.35
N PHE A 122 11.91 -3.27 -1.03
CA PHE A 122 13.09 -3.14 -0.16
C PHE A 122 13.79 -4.49 -0.02
N LEU A 123 15.12 -4.46 -0.02
CA LEU A 123 15.98 -5.56 0.42
C LEU A 123 16.11 -5.55 1.95
N SER A 124 16.63 -6.62 2.54
CA SER A 124 16.73 -6.75 3.99
C SER A 124 17.55 -5.64 4.64
N ASN A 125 18.55 -5.11 3.93
CA ASN A 125 19.39 -4.00 4.40
C ASN A 125 18.77 -2.61 4.22
N GLY A 126 17.50 -2.52 3.81
CA GLY A 126 16.81 -1.25 3.62
C GLY A 126 17.15 -0.55 2.30
N THR A 127 17.92 -1.18 1.41
CA THR A 127 18.12 -0.70 0.05
C THR A 127 16.82 -0.86 -0.74
N LEU A 128 16.34 0.22 -1.34
CA LEU A 128 15.24 0.17 -2.29
C LEU A 128 15.73 -0.36 -3.63
N LEU A 129 15.21 -1.51 -4.06
CA LEU A 129 15.41 -2.08 -5.37
C LEU A 129 14.26 -1.63 -6.30
N GLN A 130 14.59 -0.99 -7.42
CA GLN A 130 13.66 -0.57 -8.46
C GLN A 130 14.06 -1.23 -9.78
N VAL A 131 13.08 -1.74 -10.53
CA VAL A 131 13.35 -2.60 -11.70
C VAL A 131 12.40 -2.29 -12.86
N GLY A 132 12.95 -2.31 -14.06
CA GLY A 132 12.21 -2.01 -15.29
C GLY A 132 11.95 -0.52 -15.46
N GLY A 133 11.01 -0.21 -16.33
CA GLY A 133 10.71 1.16 -16.76
C GLY A 133 10.31 1.21 -18.24
N TYR A 134 10.38 2.39 -18.84
CA TYR A 134 10.05 2.60 -20.25
C TYR A 134 11.31 2.81 -21.10
N GLY A 135 11.24 2.48 -22.39
CA GLY A 135 12.34 2.71 -23.34
C GLY A 135 13.68 2.10 -22.87
N GLY A 136 14.69 2.96 -22.68
CA GLY A 136 16.02 2.57 -22.18
C GLY A 136 16.03 2.06 -20.72
N GLY A 137 14.96 2.32 -19.95
CA GLY A 137 14.76 1.86 -18.58
C GLY A 137 14.21 0.44 -18.45
N ALA A 138 13.66 -0.14 -19.52
CA ALA A 138 12.89 -1.40 -19.44
C ALA A 138 13.70 -2.63 -18.97
N LYS A 139 15.03 -2.62 -19.10
CA LYS A 139 15.91 -3.69 -18.55
C LYS A 139 16.75 -3.22 -17.35
N ARG A 140 16.54 -2.00 -16.86
CA ARG A 140 17.40 -1.39 -15.86
C ARG A 140 17.00 -1.83 -14.46
N ILE A 141 18.03 -1.95 -13.63
CA ILE A 141 17.92 -2.18 -12.20
C ILE A 141 18.57 -0.96 -11.54
N ARG A 142 17.79 -0.23 -10.75
CA ARG A 142 18.24 0.92 -9.98
C ARG A 142 18.13 0.59 -8.51
N VAL A 143 19.08 1.08 -7.72
CA VAL A 143 19.07 0.94 -6.27
C VAL A 143 19.16 2.30 -5.62
N PHE A 144 18.39 2.53 -4.58
CA PHE A 144 18.52 3.69 -3.72
C PHE A 144 18.83 3.19 -2.31
N ARG A 145 19.97 3.62 -1.77
CA ARG A 145 20.37 3.31 -0.39
C ARG A 145 20.07 4.55 0.45
N PRO A 146 19.00 4.54 1.26
CA PRO A 146 18.72 5.64 2.17
C PRO A 146 19.92 5.91 3.07
N CYS A 147 20.15 7.17 3.40
CA CYS A 147 21.28 7.62 4.20
C CYS A 147 20.86 8.76 5.11
N ARG A 148 21.65 9.01 6.17
CA ARG A 148 21.55 10.24 6.96
C ARG A 148 22.35 11.35 6.26
N GLY A 149 21.85 12.58 6.25
CA GLY A 149 22.58 13.76 5.74
C GLY A 149 22.49 14.04 4.24
N ASP A 150 21.50 13.47 3.55
CA ASP A 150 21.06 13.90 2.20
C ASP A 150 22.07 13.72 1.05
N GLN A 151 23.11 12.90 1.25
CA GLN A 151 24.17 12.66 0.24
C GLN A 151 23.91 11.46 -0.69
N CYS A 152 22.90 10.64 -0.39
CA CYS A 152 22.54 9.47 -1.19
C CYS A 152 21.69 9.85 -2.40
N ASP A 153 21.90 9.11 -3.48
CA ASP A 153 21.15 9.24 -4.73
C ASP A 153 20.90 7.85 -5.34
N TRP A 154 20.12 7.79 -6.42
CA TRP A 154 19.93 6.56 -7.18
C TRP A 154 21.23 6.10 -7.83
N ILE A 155 21.42 4.78 -7.84
CA ILE A 155 22.51 4.13 -8.55
C ILE A 155 21.90 3.16 -9.56
N GLN A 156 22.11 3.42 -10.84
CA GLN A 156 21.80 2.44 -11.87
C GLN A 156 22.90 1.38 -11.94
N THR A 157 22.51 0.13 -11.72
CA THR A 157 23.48 -0.98 -11.74
C THR A 157 23.91 -1.30 -13.17
N LYS A 158 25.11 -1.91 -13.31
CA LYS A 158 25.59 -2.46 -14.59
C LYS A 158 24.83 -3.74 -14.99
N LYS A 159 24.23 -4.45 -14.02
CA LYS A 159 23.43 -5.65 -14.25
C LYS A 159 22.07 -5.27 -14.85
N THR A 160 21.51 -6.15 -15.68
CA THR A 160 20.25 -5.90 -16.38
C THR A 160 19.31 -7.09 -16.27
N LEU A 161 18.02 -6.81 -16.46
CA LEU A 161 17.00 -7.82 -16.63
C LEU A 161 17.22 -8.60 -17.94
N SER A 162 16.84 -9.86 -17.91
CA SER A 162 16.77 -10.73 -19.07
C SER A 162 15.72 -10.20 -20.04
N ASP A 163 14.52 -9.89 -19.52
CA ASP A 163 13.39 -9.40 -20.30
C ASP A 163 13.14 -7.89 -20.11
N ARG A 164 12.54 -7.26 -21.11
CA ARG A 164 12.16 -5.83 -21.06
C ARG A 164 10.85 -5.68 -20.28
N ARG A 165 10.90 -5.19 -19.03
CA ARG A 165 9.73 -5.12 -18.15
C ARG A 165 9.20 -3.69 -18.01
N TRP A 166 7.97 -3.50 -18.48
CA TRP A 166 7.15 -2.30 -18.29
C TRP A 166 5.77 -2.76 -17.79
N TYR A 167 5.28 -2.23 -16.67
CA TYR A 167 4.12 -2.75 -15.92
C TYR A 167 4.30 -4.16 -15.31
N GLY A 168 5.52 -4.50 -14.88
CA GLY A 168 5.80 -5.74 -14.12
C GLY A 168 5.49 -5.58 -12.63
N SER A 169 5.49 -6.66 -11.86
CA SER A 169 5.39 -6.59 -10.38
C SER A 169 6.56 -7.28 -9.71
N THR A 170 7.02 -6.72 -8.59
CA THR A 170 8.17 -7.22 -7.83
C THR A 170 7.72 -7.74 -6.47
N GLN A 171 8.21 -8.91 -6.08
CA GLN A 171 7.99 -9.50 -4.75
C GLN A 171 9.33 -9.90 -4.12
N ILE A 172 9.63 -9.38 -2.92
CA ILE A 172 10.75 -9.84 -2.10
C ILE A 172 10.50 -11.28 -1.63
N LEU A 173 11.53 -12.11 -1.69
CA LEU A 173 11.47 -13.50 -1.29
C LEU A 173 12.06 -13.72 0.12
N PRO A 174 11.71 -14.83 0.79
CA PRO A 174 12.25 -15.17 2.12
C PRO A 174 13.79 -15.29 2.20
N GLY A 175 14.46 -15.61 1.09
CA GLY A 175 15.91 -15.85 1.06
C GLY A 175 16.74 -14.57 0.91
N HIS A 176 18.06 -14.69 1.13
CA HIS A 176 19.10 -13.66 1.08
C HIS A 176 18.92 -12.57 0.00
N ASP A 177 18.19 -11.50 0.32
CA ASP A 177 18.03 -10.29 -0.50
C ASP A 177 17.72 -10.52 -1.98
N ARG A 178 16.78 -11.43 -2.23
CA ARG A 178 16.36 -11.77 -3.58
C ARG A 178 14.89 -11.48 -3.81
N ALA A 179 14.60 -10.82 -4.91
CA ALA A 179 13.25 -10.55 -5.38
C ALA A 179 12.96 -11.33 -6.66
N VAL A 180 11.67 -11.59 -6.91
CA VAL A 180 11.16 -12.04 -8.20
C VAL A 180 10.46 -10.88 -8.89
N VAL A 181 10.65 -10.76 -10.21
CA VAL A 181 9.91 -9.82 -11.05
C VAL A 181 9.06 -10.62 -12.02
N VAL A 182 7.76 -10.35 -12.04
CA VAL A 182 6.76 -11.13 -12.80
C VAL A 182 6.06 -10.24 -13.82
N GLY A 183 5.99 -10.73 -15.05
CA GLY A 183 5.24 -10.11 -16.14
C GLY A 183 5.83 -8.78 -16.64
N GLY A 184 4.97 -8.06 -17.34
CA GLY A 184 5.27 -6.85 -18.09
C GLY A 184 4.48 -6.86 -19.40
N ARG A 185 4.32 -5.69 -20.04
CA ARG A 185 3.63 -5.58 -21.31
C ARG A 185 4.33 -6.42 -22.38
N GLY A 186 3.62 -7.43 -22.89
CA GLY A 186 4.17 -8.39 -23.86
C GLY A 186 5.17 -9.40 -23.29
N VAL A 187 5.28 -9.50 -21.95
CA VAL A 187 6.23 -10.39 -21.27
C VAL A 187 5.48 -11.39 -20.39
N PHE A 188 5.59 -12.67 -20.74
CA PHE A 188 4.88 -13.77 -20.08
C PHE A 188 5.83 -14.66 -19.26
N THR A 189 6.79 -14.03 -18.59
CA THR A 189 7.86 -14.69 -17.83
C THR A 189 8.01 -14.07 -16.45
N TYR A 190 8.76 -14.74 -15.57
CA TYR A 190 9.36 -14.14 -14.38
C TYR A 190 10.87 -14.36 -14.35
N GLU A 191 11.58 -13.54 -13.58
CA GLU A 191 13.02 -13.70 -13.33
C GLU A 191 13.40 -13.21 -11.94
N PHE A 192 14.60 -13.54 -11.49
CA PHE A 192 15.07 -13.21 -10.14
C PHE A 192 16.17 -12.15 -10.15
N ILE A 193 16.19 -11.34 -9.09
CA ILE A 193 17.18 -10.27 -8.87
C ILE A 193 17.63 -10.28 -7.41
N PRO A 194 18.94 -10.31 -7.11
CA PRO A 194 20.01 -10.52 -8.08
C PRO A 194 19.93 -11.93 -8.71
N LYS A 195 20.52 -12.03 -9.90
CA LYS A 195 20.80 -13.32 -10.54
C LYS A 195 21.85 -14.08 -9.72
N ARG A 196 21.68 -15.39 -9.59
CA ARG A 196 22.63 -16.29 -8.88
C ARG A 196 23.96 -16.38 -9.60
N ASP A 197 23.91 -16.45 -10.93
CA ASP A 197 25.06 -16.50 -11.81
C ASP A 197 24.76 -15.72 -13.11
N LEU A 198 25.74 -15.61 -13.99
CA LEU A 198 25.61 -14.87 -15.26
C LEU A 198 24.67 -15.56 -16.26
N GLY A 199 24.47 -16.87 -16.14
CA GLY A 199 23.64 -17.67 -17.03
C GLY A 199 22.15 -17.68 -16.67
N GLU A 200 21.79 -17.27 -15.45
CA GLU A 200 20.39 -17.22 -15.03
C GLU A 200 19.56 -16.22 -15.88
N LYS A 201 18.52 -16.77 -16.52
CA LYS A 201 17.59 -16.05 -17.41
C LYS A 201 16.18 -15.98 -16.79
N SER A 202 15.21 -15.59 -17.62
CA SER A 202 13.81 -15.65 -17.27
C SER A 202 13.21 -17.04 -17.47
N PHE A 203 12.13 -17.29 -16.74
CA PHE A 203 11.37 -18.53 -16.74
C PHE A 203 9.98 -18.27 -17.31
N ALA A 204 9.52 -19.14 -18.21
CA ALA A 204 8.18 -19.03 -18.78
C ALA A 204 7.10 -19.14 -17.68
N LEU A 205 6.05 -18.34 -17.83
CA LEU A 205 4.86 -18.39 -16.98
C LEU A 205 3.60 -18.34 -17.85
N PRO A 206 3.19 -19.50 -18.43
CA PRO A 206 2.06 -19.57 -19.37
C PRO A 206 0.76 -18.96 -18.83
N PHE A 207 0.57 -18.96 -17.50
CA PHE A 207 -0.55 -18.32 -16.81
C PHE A 207 -0.75 -16.84 -17.23
N LEU A 208 0.33 -16.09 -17.43
CA LEU A 208 0.21 -14.69 -17.87
C LEU A 208 -0.27 -14.59 -19.32
N HIS A 209 0.09 -15.55 -20.19
CA HIS A 209 -0.43 -15.58 -21.55
C HIS A 209 -1.93 -15.91 -21.56
N GLN A 210 -2.35 -16.88 -20.74
CA GLN A 210 -3.75 -17.32 -20.62
C GLN A 210 -4.69 -16.23 -20.10
N THR A 211 -4.19 -15.36 -19.23
CA THR A 211 -4.98 -14.27 -18.61
C THR A 211 -4.93 -12.96 -19.40
N HIS A 212 -4.18 -12.91 -20.50
CA HIS A 212 -3.95 -11.71 -21.28
C HIS A 212 -5.14 -11.36 -22.20
N ASP A 213 -5.76 -10.21 -21.94
CA ASP A 213 -6.80 -9.65 -22.80
C ASP A 213 -6.19 -8.70 -23.84
N ARG A 214 -5.92 -9.24 -25.03
CA ARG A 214 -5.37 -8.49 -26.17
C ARG A 214 -6.23 -7.29 -26.57
N LYS A 215 -7.55 -7.37 -26.39
CA LYS A 215 -8.48 -6.29 -26.78
C LYS A 215 -8.55 -5.18 -25.75
N SER A 216 -8.05 -5.38 -24.53
CA SER A 216 -8.18 -4.41 -23.43
C SER A 216 -6.83 -3.98 -22.84
N GLY A 217 -5.81 -3.82 -23.68
CA GLY A 217 -4.48 -3.37 -23.24
C GLY A 217 -3.77 -4.35 -22.30
N GLY A 218 -4.26 -5.59 -22.23
CA GLY A 218 -3.73 -6.71 -21.45
C GLY A 218 -4.60 -7.13 -20.27
N ASN A 219 -5.17 -6.18 -19.50
CA ASN A 219 -5.94 -6.44 -18.27
C ASN A 219 -5.31 -7.46 -17.29
N ASN A 220 -4.01 -7.67 -17.38
CA ASN A 220 -3.23 -8.61 -16.58
C ASN A 220 -1.83 -8.05 -16.21
N LEU A 221 -1.62 -6.76 -16.47
CA LEU A 221 -0.39 -6.04 -16.13
C LEU A 221 -0.43 -5.62 -14.65
N TYR A 222 0.74 -5.45 -14.04
CA TYR A 222 0.87 -5.42 -12.58
C TYR A 222 0.12 -6.61 -11.92
N PRO A 223 0.49 -7.87 -12.24
CA PRO A 223 -0.14 -9.02 -11.60
C PRO A 223 0.00 -8.90 -10.07
N PHE A 224 -1.07 -9.17 -9.33
CA PHE A 224 -1.00 -9.05 -7.88
C PHE A 224 -0.20 -10.22 -7.32
N LEU A 225 0.95 -9.90 -6.75
CA LEU A 225 1.87 -10.85 -6.16
C LEU A 225 1.76 -10.79 -4.65
N HIS A 226 1.53 -11.95 -4.04
CA HIS A 226 1.41 -12.10 -2.61
C HIS A 226 2.20 -13.33 -2.17
N LEU A 227 3.30 -13.13 -1.45
CA LEU A 227 4.02 -14.25 -0.85
C LEU A 227 3.11 -14.90 0.22
N SER A 228 2.94 -16.21 0.17
CA SER A 228 2.23 -16.98 1.18
C SER A 228 3.18 -17.45 2.30
N SER A 229 2.66 -17.70 3.50
CA SER A 229 3.44 -18.13 4.68
C SER A 229 4.13 -19.48 4.50
N ASP A 230 3.71 -20.29 3.52
CA ASP A 230 4.36 -21.54 3.10
C ASP A 230 5.52 -21.32 2.10
N GLY A 231 5.83 -20.08 1.76
CA GLY A 231 6.90 -19.70 0.84
C GLY A 231 6.54 -19.83 -0.64
N ASN A 232 5.29 -20.18 -0.97
CA ASN A 232 4.80 -20.14 -2.35
C ASN A 232 4.29 -18.74 -2.71
N LEU A 233 4.24 -18.43 -4.02
CA LEU A 233 3.79 -17.14 -4.51
C LEU A 233 2.35 -17.24 -5.03
N PHE A 234 1.43 -16.50 -4.43
CA PHE A 234 0.13 -16.27 -5.04
C PHE A 234 0.26 -15.23 -6.14
N ILE A 235 -0.21 -15.58 -7.34
CA ILE A 235 -0.20 -14.73 -8.52
C ILE A 235 -1.64 -14.60 -8.98
N PHE A 236 -2.17 -13.38 -8.96
CA PHE A 236 -3.48 -13.06 -9.53
C PHE A 236 -3.33 -12.17 -10.76
N ALA A 237 -4.01 -12.53 -11.83
CA ALA A 237 -3.97 -11.81 -13.10
C ALA A 237 -5.37 -11.81 -13.75
N ASN A 238 -5.83 -10.62 -14.10
CA ASN A 238 -7.16 -10.34 -14.64
C ASN A 238 -8.30 -10.71 -13.68
N ARG A 239 -8.69 -11.99 -13.66
CA ARG A 239 -9.72 -12.58 -12.80
C ARG A 239 -9.34 -13.95 -12.23
N ASP A 240 -8.21 -14.49 -12.65
CA ASP A 240 -7.76 -15.82 -12.31
C ASP A 240 -6.58 -15.73 -11.35
N SER A 241 -6.32 -16.80 -10.61
CA SER A 241 -5.14 -16.88 -9.75
C SER A 241 -4.60 -18.30 -9.60
N ILE A 242 -3.31 -18.35 -9.30
CA ILE A 242 -2.55 -19.57 -9.04
C ILE A 242 -1.70 -19.41 -7.78
N LEU A 243 -1.39 -20.52 -7.13
CA LEU A 243 -0.30 -20.64 -6.15
C LEU A 243 0.89 -21.29 -6.84
N TYR A 244 2.00 -20.58 -6.93
CA TYR A 244 3.15 -20.97 -7.73
C TYR A 244 4.37 -21.24 -6.85
N ASN A 245 5.05 -22.37 -7.06
CA ASN A 245 6.28 -22.70 -6.38
C ASN A 245 7.48 -22.23 -7.21
N LEU A 246 8.14 -21.17 -6.75
CA LEU A 246 9.28 -20.55 -7.45
C LEU A 246 10.55 -21.42 -7.46
N ARG A 247 10.68 -22.41 -6.57
CA ARG A 247 11.84 -23.32 -6.52
C ARG A 247 11.69 -24.49 -7.50
N ARG A 248 10.46 -25.01 -7.64
CA ARG A 248 10.12 -26.13 -8.52
C ARG A 248 9.61 -25.69 -9.88
N HIS A 249 9.51 -24.38 -10.11
CA HIS A 249 9.01 -23.77 -11.35
C HIS A 249 7.67 -24.36 -11.83
N ARG A 250 6.71 -24.53 -10.90
CA ARG A 250 5.42 -25.14 -11.22
C ARG A 250 4.25 -24.55 -10.44
N VAL A 251 3.08 -24.61 -11.05
CA VAL A 251 1.79 -24.33 -10.38
C VAL A 251 1.53 -25.45 -9.35
N ILE A 252 1.20 -25.05 -8.12
CA ILE A 252 0.80 -25.97 -7.04
C ILE A 252 -0.72 -26.00 -6.91
N LYS A 253 -1.38 -24.85 -7.08
CA LYS A 253 -2.84 -24.74 -7.05
C LYS A 253 -3.32 -23.75 -8.10
N THR A 254 -4.47 -24.05 -8.69
CA THR A 254 -5.28 -23.09 -9.45
C THR A 254 -6.51 -22.80 -8.61
N PHE A 255 -6.83 -21.52 -8.42
CA PHE A 255 -7.98 -21.12 -7.62
C PHE A 255 -9.21 -20.86 -8.50
N PRO A 256 -10.42 -20.88 -7.93
CA PRO A 256 -11.61 -20.45 -8.65
C PRO A 256 -11.44 -19.02 -9.19
N ARG A 257 -11.99 -18.77 -10.38
CA ARG A 257 -12.07 -17.42 -10.93
C ARG A 257 -12.90 -16.51 -10.02
N ILE A 258 -12.46 -15.27 -9.81
CA ILE A 258 -13.25 -14.32 -9.01
C ILE A 258 -14.59 -14.02 -9.70
N PRO A 259 -15.74 -14.11 -9.00
CA PRO A 259 -17.05 -13.80 -9.56
C PRO A 259 -17.20 -12.35 -10.05
N GLY A 260 -18.16 -12.15 -10.97
CA GLY A 260 -18.57 -10.85 -11.53
C GLY A 260 -17.79 -10.42 -12.76
N ASP A 261 -18.37 -9.55 -13.59
CA ASP A 261 -17.80 -9.23 -14.91
C ASP A 261 -16.96 -7.96 -14.91
N GLY A 262 -15.65 -8.15 -15.02
CA GLY A 262 -14.66 -7.07 -15.18
C GLY A 262 -13.29 -7.46 -14.66
N SER A 263 -12.27 -6.75 -15.12
CA SER A 263 -10.87 -7.06 -14.83
C SER A 263 -10.38 -6.29 -13.60
N ARG A 264 -9.47 -6.91 -12.82
CA ARG A 264 -8.90 -6.28 -11.61
C ARG A 264 -7.52 -5.68 -11.83
N ASN A 265 -6.77 -6.14 -12.83
CA ASN A 265 -5.41 -5.67 -13.08
C ASN A 265 -5.39 -4.53 -14.10
N TYR A 266 -4.26 -3.85 -14.24
CA TYR A 266 -4.10 -2.76 -15.18
C TYR A 266 -4.40 -3.22 -16.62
N PRO A 267 -5.12 -2.41 -17.44
CA PRO A 267 -5.56 -1.04 -17.20
C PRO A 267 -6.89 -0.87 -16.45
N SER A 268 -7.59 -1.95 -16.10
CA SER A 268 -8.83 -1.84 -15.30
C SER A 268 -8.54 -1.40 -13.86
N SER A 269 -7.37 -1.74 -13.32
CA SER A 269 -6.75 -1.15 -12.12
C SER A 269 -7.64 -1.12 -10.88
N GLY A 270 -8.01 -2.31 -10.39
CA GLY A 270 -8.34 -2.54 -9.00
C GLY A 270 -7.08 -2.65 -8.13
N SER A 271 -7.24 -3.12 -6.91
CA SER A 271 -6.13 -3.28 -5.97
C SER A 271 -6.28 -4.54 -5.12
N SER A 272 -5.21 -4.95 -4.45
CA SER A 272 -5.18 -6.15 -3.64
C SER A 272 -4.24 -6.05 -2.44
N VAL A 273 -4.62 -6.72 -1.36
CA VAL A 273 -3.82 -6.88 -0.13
C VAL A 273 -3.90 -8.32 0.39
N ILE A 274 -2.85 -8.77 1.09
CA ILE A 274 -2.96 -9.86 2.06
C ILE A 274 -3.52 -9.27 3.36
N LEU A 275 -4.56 -9.88 3.92
CA LEU A 275 -5.09 -9.47 5.23
C LEU A 275 -4.06 -9.76 6.34
N PRO A 276 -4.10 -9.01 7.47
CA PRO A 276 -3.15 -9.20 8.56
C PRO A 276 -2.97 -10.66 8.99
N LEU A 277 -1.71 -11.11 9.05
CA LEU A 277 -1.35 -12.43 9.55
C LEU A 277 -1.35 -12.43 11.08
N HIS A 278 -1.80 -13.52 11.70
CA HIS A 278 -1.99 -13.59 13.15
C HIS A 278 -1.20 -14.73 13.79
N HIS A 279 -0.56 -14.43 14.92
CA HIS A 279 0.14 -15.46 15.71
C HIS A 279 -0.79 -16.58 16.23
N THR A 280 -2.10 -16.32 16.39
CA THR A 280 -3.07 -17.29 16.92
C THR A 280 -3.28 -18.51 16.03
N ASP A 281 -3.00 -18.39 14.72
CA ASP A 281 -2.98 -19.50 13.77
C ASP A 281 -1.57 -19.83 13.29
N HIS A 282 -0.54 -19.44 14.06
CA HIS A 282 0.87 -19.55 13.69
C HIS A 282 1.17 -18.91 12.32
N PHE A 283 0.44 -17.84 11.97
CA PHE A 283 0.51 -17.14 10.70
C PHE A 283 0.20 -18.01 9.47
N GLN A 284 -0.48 -19.15 9.65
CA GLN A 284 -0.75 -20.11 8.59
C GLN A 284 -1.94 -19.71 7.73
N LYS A 285 -2.90 -18.94 8.27
CA LYS A 285 -4.05 -18.48 7.50
C LYS A 285 -3.69 -17.25 6.68
N VAL A 286 -3.36 -17.48 5.41
CA VAL A 286 -3.17 -16.39 4.43
C VAL A 286 -4.45 -16.17 3.65
N GLU A 287 -4.92 -14.94 3.66
CA GLU A 287 -6.14 -14.51 2.99
C GLU A 287 -5.89 -13.26 2.16
N VAL A 288 -6.35 -13.28 0.91
CA VAL A 288 -6.23 -12.14 -0.01
C VAL A 288 -7.56 -11.41 -0.09
N LEU A 289 -7.51 -10.08 -0.24
CA LEU A 289 -8.64 -9.23 -0.57
C LEU A 289 -8.33 -8.52 -1.89
N ILE A 290 -9.27 -8.53 -2.83
CA ILE A 290 -9.15 -7.89 -4.14
C ILE A 290 -10.38 -7.03 -4.36
N CYS A 291 -10.20 -5.75 -4.62
CA CYS A 291 -11.29 -4.78 -4.72
C CYS A 291 -11.24 -3.96 -6.01
N GLY A 292 -12.43 -3.64 -6.52
CA GLY A 292 -12.62 -2.69 -7.61
C GLY A 292 -11.99 -3.15 -8.93
N GLY A 293 -11.63 -2.18 -9.77
CA GLY A 293 -11.30 -2.42 -11.18
C GLY A 293 -12.40 -1.88 -12.08
N ALA A 294 -12.43 -2.34 -13.33
CA ALA A 294 -13.34 -1.80 -14.34
C ALA A 294 -14.13 -2.91 -15.03
N ALA A 295 -15.31 -2.55 -15.54
CA ALA A 295 -16.16 -3.45 -16.29
C ALA A 295 -15.43 -3.98 -17.55
N SER A 296 -15.85 -5.16 -18.03
CA SER A 296 -15.33 -5.74 -19.28
C SER A 296 -15.44 -4.74 -20.44
N GLY A 297 -14.34 -4.57 -21.19
CA GLY A 297 -14.29 -3.63 -22.31
C GLY A 297 -14.14 -2.14 -21.94
N ALA A 298 -14.08 -1.78 -20.64
CA ALA A 298 -13.96 -0.39 -20.21
C ALA A 298 -12.74 0.34 -20.80
N TYR A 299 -11.61 -0.35 -20.99
CA TYR A 299 -10.42 0.25 -21.62
C TYR A 299 -10.67 0.70 -23.07
N ARG A 300 -11.33 -0.13 -23.88
CA ARG A 300 -11.68 0.24 -25.26
C ARG A 300 -12.68 1.38 -25.26
N ALA A 301 -13.72 1.27 -24.45
CA ALA A 301 -14.73 2.32 -24.32
C ALA A 301 -14.09 3.65 -23.92
N ALA A 302 -13.13 3.66 -22.99
CA ALA A 302 -12.43 4.87 -22.55
C ALA A 302 -11.61 5.52 -23.68
N ASN A 303 -10.96 4.72 -24.53
CA ASN A 303 -10.28 5.22 -25.72
C ASN A 303 -11.25 5.86 -26.74
N ASP A 304 -12.52 5.43 -26.75
CA ASP A 304 -13.61 6.04 -27.53
C ASP A 304 -14.31 7.21 -26.79
N GLY A 305 -13.79 7.66 -25.64
CA GLY A 305 -14.41 8.72 -24.83
C GLY A 305 -15.63 8.29 -24.01
N ARG A 306 -15.90 6.99 -23.86
CA ARG A 306 -17.01 6.43 -23.07
C ARG A 306 -16.51 5.80 -21.77
N PHE A 307 -17.00 6.28 -20.62
CA PHE A 307 -16.47 5.89 -19.31
C PHE A 307 -17.43 4.97 -18.56
N PHE A 308 -17.20 3.67 -18.63
CA PHE A 308 -18.02 2.69 -17.91
C PHE A 308 -17.81 2.79 -16.40
N THR A 309 -18.85 2.52 -15.63
CA THR A 309 -18.76 2.50 -14.16
C THR A 309 -17.75 1.45 -13.69
N GLY A 310 -16.90 1.84 -12.74
CA GLY A 310 -15.96 0.95 -12.09
C GLY A 310 -16.66 -0.13 -11.27
N LEU A 311 -15.93 -1.19 -10.93
CA LEU A 311 -16.45 -2.26 -10.11
C LEU A 311 -16.57 -1.78 -8.66
N ARG A 312 -17.68 -2.13 -8.01
CA ARG A 312 -17.85 -1.98 -6.54
C ARG A 312 -17.48 -3.25 -5.78
N SER A 313 -17.39 -4.39 -6.46
CA SER A 313 -17.17 -5.68 -5.82
C SER A 313 -15.76 -5.82 -5.24
N CYS A 314 -15.69 -6.46 -4.08
CA CYS A 314 -14.50 -6.99 -3.45
C CYS A 314 -14.66 -8.49 -3.24
N GLY A 315 -13.62 -9.27 -3.49
CA GLY A 315 -13.56 -10.69 -3.13
C GLY A 315 -12.47 -10.93 -2.11
N ARG A 316 -12.78 -11.69 -1.06
CA ARG A 316 -11.77 -12.25 -0.15
C ARG A 316 -11.72 -13.77 -0.26
N MET A 317 -10.53 -14.35 -0.16
CA MET A 317 -10.34 -15.80 -0.25
C MET A 317 -9.12 -16.23 0.55
N VAL A 318 -9.30 -17.28 1.36
CA VAL A 318 -8.19 -17.98 2.02
C VAL A 318 -7.43 -18.79 0.96
N ILE A 319 -6.15 -18.53 0.80
CA ILE A 319 -5.30 -19.15 -0.24
C ILE A 319 -4.50 -20.36 0.29
N THR A 320 -4.51 -20.54 1.61
CA THR A 320 -3.92 -21.67 2.34
C THR A 320 -4.98 -22.72 2.68
N GLY A 321 -4.57 -23.95 3.02
CA GLY A 321 -5.50 -25.07 3.20
C GLY A 321 -6.04 -25.62 1.87
N ASN A 322 -7.17 -26.36 1.91
CA ASN A 322 -7.68 -27.11 0.76
C ASN A 322 -9.05 -26.62 0.24
N LYS A 323 -9.68 -25.66 0.93
CA LYS A 323 -10.99 -25.11 0.55
C LYS A 323 -10.84 -23.64 0.18
N HIS A 324 -11.11 -23.31 -1.07
CA HIS A 324 -10.91 -21.98 -1.63
C HIS A 324 -12.21 -21.48 -2.24
N VAL A 325 -12.79 -20.46 -1.61
CA VAL A 325 -14.06 -19.86 -2.05
C VAL A 325 -13.92 -18.35 -1.94
N TRP A 326 -14.39 -17.64 -2.97
CA TRP A 326 -14.49 -16.18 -2.95
C TRP A 326 -15.71 -15.75 -2.14
N GLU A 327 -15.49 -15.09 -1.01
CA GLU A 327 -16.53 -14.33 -0.32
C GLU A 327 -16.61 -12.93 -0.95
N MET A 328 -17.72 -12.66 -1.64
CA MET A 328 -17.92 -11.40 -2.36
C MET A 328 -18.73 -10.41 -1.51
N GLU A 329 -18.27 -9.17 -1.45
CA GLU A 329 -18.96 -8.05 -0.81
C GLU A 329 -18.81 -6.81 -1.70
N ASN A 330 -19.65 -5.79 -1.53
CA ASN A 330 -19.53 -4.55 -2.30
C ASN A 330 -19.00 -3.41 -1.44
N MET A 331 -18.04 -2.66 -1.97
CA MET A 331 -17.67 -1.33 -1.48
C MET A 331 -18.90 -0.40 -1.53
N PRO A 332 -18.91 0.68 -0.72
CA PRO A 332 -19.98 1.68 -0.74
C PRO A 332 -20.20 2.34 -2.10
N GLY A 333 -19.19 2.35 -2.98
CA GLY A 333 -19.29 2.89 -4.33
C GLY A 333 -18.31 2.23 -5.30
N PRO A 334 -18.49 2.44 -6.61
CA PRO A 334 -17.58 1.94 -7.64
C PRO A 334 -16.21 2.59 -7.53
N ARG A 335 -15.13 1.82 -7.75
CA ARG A 335 -13.78 2.37 -7.69
C ARG A 335 -12.77 1.61 -8.56
N LEU A 336 -11.97 2.37 -9.30
CA LEU A 336 -10.75 1.96 -9.98
C LEU A 336 -9.64 2.99 -9.70
N LEU A 337 -8.40 2.70 -10.08
CA LEU A 337 -7.24 3.59 -9.89
C LEU A 337 -6.91 3.89 -8.42
N HIS A 338 -7.29 3.02 -7.51
CA HIS A 338 -7.20 3.26 -6.07
C HIS A 338 -6.11 2.43 -5.40
N ASP A 339 -5.55 2.95 -4.33
CA ASP A 339 -4.60 2.23 -3.50
C ASP A 339 -5.32 1.54 -2.35
N MET A 340 -4.80 0.38 -1.94
CA MET A 340 -5.20 -0.31 -0.72
C MET A 340 -4.00 -0.43 0.21
N LEU A 341 -4.13 0.10 1.42
CA LEU A 341 -3.07 0.11 2.44
C LEU A 341 -3.55 -0.51 3.74
N ILE A 342 -2.72 -1.35 4.36
CA ILE A 342 -2.98 -1.86 5.70
C ILE A 342 -2.55 -0.79 6.73
N LEU A 343 -3.48 -0.37 7.60
CA LEU A 343 -3.20 0.53 8.72
C LEU A 343 -2.64 -0.26 9.91
N PRO A 344 -1.98 0.39 10.90
CA PRO A 344 -1.43 -0.32 12.07
C PRO A 344 -2.47 -1.12 12.86
N THR A 345 -3.74 -0.71 12.80
CA THR A 345 -4.86 -1.43 13.42
C THR A 345 -5.20 -2.75 12.73
N GLY A 346 -4.69 -3.00 11.52
CA GLY A 346 -5.04 -4.13 10.66
C GLY A 346 -6.27 -3.87 9.78
N GLN A 347 -6.85 -2.67 9.83
CA GLN A 347 -7.88 -2.24 8.88
C GLN A 347 -7.26 -1.86 7.54
N ILE A 348 -8.03 -2.00 6.47
CA ILE A 348 -7.58 -1.69 5.11
C ILE A 348 -8.18 -0.34 4.69
N LEU A 349 -7.33 0.62 4.37
CA LEU A 349 -7.72 1.88 3.77
C LEU A 349 -7.75 1.75 2.25
N ILE A 350 -8.88 2.09 1.65
CA ILE A 350 -9.10 2.17 0.20
C ILE A 350 -9.18 3.65 -0.17
N ILE A 351 -8.21 4.17 -0.91
CA ILE A 351 -8.00 5.61 -1.13
C ILE A 351 -7.61 5.90 -2.58
N ASN A 352 -7.76 7.15 -3.03
CA ASN A 352 -7.52 7.58 -4.41
C ASN A 352 -8.46 6.95 -5.45
N GLY A 353 -8.31 7.40 -6.69
CA GLY A 353 -8.90 6.79 -7.87
C GLY A 353 -10.15 7.49 -8.41
N ALA A 354 -10.86 6.76 -9.27
CA ALA A 354 -12.02 7.23 -10.02
C ALA A 354 -13.19 6.27 -9.89
N LYS A 355 -14.39 6.72 -10.29
CA LYS A 355 -15.62 5.93 -10.27
C LYS A 355 -15.96 5.32 -11.62
N SER A 356 -15.35 5.78 -12.71
CA SER A 356 -15.64 5.31 -14.08
C SER A 356 -14.44 5.44 -15.02
N GLY A 357 -14.37 4.55 -16.01
CA GLY A 357 -13.33 4.51 -17.06
C GLY A 357 -12.31 3.40 -16.87
N SER A 358 -11.05 3.69 -17.20
CA SER A 358 -9.89 2.82 -17.02
C SER A 358 -8.63 3.64 -16.74
N ALA A 359 -7.53 2.98 -16.41
CA ALA A 359 -6.20 3.57 -16.44
C ALA A 359 -5.79 3.93 -17.87
N GLY A 360 -4.82 4.84 -17.99
CA GLY A 360 -4.41 5.46 -19.24
C GLY A 360 -4.69 6.96 -19.24
N TYR A 361 -4.12 7.66 -20.23
CA TYR A 361 -4.27 9.11 -20.32
C TYR A 361 -5.71 9.49 -20.67
N ASP A 362 -6.26 10.44 -19.92
CA ASP A 362 -7.65 10.88 -19.97
C ASP A 362 -8.70 9.74 -19.91
N GLY A 363 -8.30 8.56 -19.44
CA GLY A 363 -9.09 7.33 -19.50
C GLY A 363 -10.15 7.18 -18.40
N ALA A 364 -10.21 8.10 -17.44
CA ALA A 364 -11.11 8.02 -16.29
C ALA A 364 -11.87 9.32 -16.01
N ARG A 365 -13.03 9.17 -15.39
CA ARG A 365 -13.93 10.26 -14.97
C ARG A 365 -14.47 10.01 -13.57
N ASN A 366 -15.03 11.06 -12.97
CA ASN A 366 -15.70 11.03 -11.67
C ASN A 366 -14.74 10.62 -10.55
N ALA A 367 -13.88 11.55 -10.12
CA ALA A 367 -12.92 11.31 -9.05
C ALA A 367 -13.57 10.74 -7.78
N SER A 368 -12.89 9.77 -7.15
CA SER A 368 -13.34 9.11 -5.93
C SER A 368 -12.77 9.80 -4.70
N LEU A 369 -13.46 10.85 -4.23
CA LEU A 369 -12.95 11.76 -3.19
C LEU A 369 -13.06 11.24 -1.74
N GLN A 370 -13.98 10.32 -1.45
CA GLN A 370 -14.19 9.75 -0.11
C GLN A 370 -13.44 8.43 0.02
N PRO A 371 -12.46 8.26 0.93
CA PRO A 371 -11.86 6.94 1.17
C PRO A 371 -12.85 5.97 1.85
N TYR A 372 -12.55 4.68 1.78
CA TYR A 372 -13.28 3.64 2.52
C TYR A 372 -12.34 2.92 3.49
N LEU A 373 -12.82 2.66 4.70
CA LEU A 373 -12.14 1.83 5.68
C LEU A 373 -12.81 0.46 5.74
N TYR A 374 -12.06 -0.59 5.43
CA TYR A 374 -12.51 -1.97 5.52
C TYR A 374 -11.97 -2.63 6.80
N GLY A 375 -12.88 -3.08 7.66
CA GLY A 375 -12.55 -3.82 8.88
C GLY A 375 -12.67 -5.33 8.66
N PRO A 376 -11.56 -6.08 8.50
CA PRO A 376 -11.60 -7.50 8.12
C PRO A 376 -12.28 -8.42 9.15
N ARG A 377 -12.26 -8.01 10.44
CA ARG A 377 -12.92 -8.72 11.56
C ARG A 377 -14.38 -8.32 11.78
N ARG A 378 -14.90 -7.31 11.07
CA ARG A 378 -16.31 -6.91 11.19
C ARG A 378 -17.19 -7.92 10.46
N ARG A 379 -18.44 -8.01 10.90
CA ARG A 379 -19.46 -8.86 10.26
C ARG A 379 -19.64 -8.46 8.80
N PHE A 380 -19.92 -9.45 7.97
CA PHE A 380 -20.30 -9.27 6.56
C PHE A 380 -21.42 -8.22 6.43
N GLY A 381 -21.33 -7.37 5.40
CA GLY A 381 -22.27 -6.27 5.15
C GLY A 381 -22.02 -5.02 6.02
N ARG A 382 -21.14 -5.12 7.03
CA ARG A 382 -20.76 -3.99 7.91
C ARG A 382 -19.26 -3.75 7.92
N ARG A 383 -18.51 -4.27 6.94
CA ARG A 383 -17.04 -4.15 6.94
C ARG A 383 -16.57 -2.77 6.51
N PHE A 384 -17.32 -2.08 5.67
CA PHE A 384 -16.96 -0.77 5.13
C PHE A 384 -17.49 0.39 5.97
N THR A 385 -16.65 1.42 6.11
CA THR A 385 -17.02 2.74 6.63
C THR A 385 -16.55 3.80 5.64
N VAL A 386 -17.41 4.77 5.29
CA VAL A 386 -17.03 5.91 4.46
C VAL A 386 -16.29 6.95 5.32
N LEU A 387 -15.15 7.44 4.81
CA LEU A 387 -14.30 8.41 5.48
C LEU A 387 -14.46 9.82 4.90
N SER A 388 -13.87 10.80 5.56
CA SER A 388 -13.93 12.22 5.16
C SER A 388 -13.39 12.43 3.76
N SER A 389 -14.08 13.26 2.97
CA SER A 389 -13.72 13.55 1.59
C SER A 389 -12.53 14.49 1.48
N THR A 390 -11.65 14.26 0.50
CA THR A 390 -10.71 15.28 0.02
C THR A 390 -11.40 16.21 -0.99
N LYS A 391 -10.77 17.35 -1.28
CA LYS A 391 -11.12 18.24 -2.40
C LYS A 391 -10.21 18.04 -3.61
N ILE A 392 -9.18 17.19 -3.49
CA ILE A 392 -8.18 16.96 -4.53
C ILE A 392 -8.46 15.63 -5.23
N ALA A 393 -8.61 15.66 -6.56
CA ALA A 393 -8.79 14.47 -7.37
C ALA A 393 -7.46 13.73 -7.55
N ARG A 394 -7.31 12.58 -6.90
CA ARG A 394 -6.15 11.68 -7.04
C ARG A 394 -6.46 10.62 -8.11
N MET A 395 -6.17 10.95 -9.36
CA MET A 395 -6.53 10.15 -10.54
C MET A 395 -5.41 9.15 -10.92
N TYR A 396 -5.33 8.75 -12.19
CA TYR A 396 -4.22 7.92 -12.70
C TYR A 396 -2.86 8.54 -12.31
N HIS A 397 -1.88 7.70 -11.93
CA HIS A 397 -0.58 8.10 -11.38
C HIS A 397 -0.61 8.80 -10.00
N SER A 398 -1.66 8.64 -9.21
CA SER A 398 -1.57 8.88 -7.75
C SER A 398 -1.04 7.65 -7.02
N SER A 399 -0.41 7.89 -5.87
CA SER A 399 0.00 6.84 -4.93
C SER A 399 -0.25 7.25 -3.49
N ALA A 400 -0.25 6.26 -2.60
CA ALA A 400 -0.30 6.46 -1.15
C ALA A 400 0.63 5.51 -0.40
N THR A 401 1.09 5.93 0.78
CA THR A 401 1.84 5.07 1.72
C THR A 401 1.56 5.44 3.18
N LEU A 402 1.62 4.44 4.07
CA LEU A 402 1.47 4.64 5.51
C LEU A 402 2.78 5.20 6.09
N LEU A 403 2.69 6.22 6.95
CA LEU A 403 3.82 6.83 7.64
C LEU A 403 4.01 6.25 9.06
N PRO A 404 5.21 6.36 9.65
CA PRO A 404 5.50 5.87 11.00
C PRO A 404 4.64 6.48 12.12
N ASP A 405 4.18 7.72 11.93
CA ASP A 405 3.29 8.41 12.85
C ASP A 405 1.81 7.98 12.73
N GLY A 406 1.49 7.11 11.77
CA GLY A 406 0.16 6.57 11.52
C GLY A 406 -0.67 7.39 10.53
N ARG A 407 -0.17 8.51 9.98
CA ARG A 407 -0.80 9.20 8.85
C ARG A 407 -0.60 8.41 7.56
N VAL A 408 -1.41 8.71 6.55
CA VAL A 408 -1.24 8.16 5.19
C VAL A 408 -0.86 9.29 4.26
N LEU A 409 0.35 9.25 3.72
CA LEU A 409 0.83 10.21 2.73
C LEU A 409 0.18 9.90 1.38
N VAL A 410 -0.28 10.93 0.69
CA VAL A 410 -0.97 10.86 -0.60
C VAL A 410 -0.38 11.90 -1.54
N ALA A 411 0.11 11.43 -2.69
CA ALA A 411 0.80 12.25 -3.68
C ALA A 411 0.37 11.90 -5.11
N GLY A 412 0.72 12.79 -6.03
CA GLY A 412 0.58 12.57 -7.46
C GLY A 412 -0.86 12.55 -7.97
N GLY A 413 -0.96 12.14 -9.22
CA GLY A 413 -2.11 12.31 -10.10
C GLY A 413 -1.65 13.00 -11.39
N ASN A 414 -1.45 12.23 -12.46
CA ASN A 414 -1.16 12.76 -13.78
C ASN A 414 -1.90 11.92 -14.83
N PRO A 415 -3.15 12.29 -15.18
CA PRO A 415 -3.89 11.60 -16.22
C PRO A 415 -3.45 12.00 -17.63
N HIS A 416 -2.31 12.66 -17.80
CA HIS A 416 -1.84 13.22 -19.07
C HIS A 416 -0.48 12.65 -19.47
N SER A 417 -0.16 12.74 -20.76
CA SER A 417 1.16 12.36 -21.28
C SER A 417 2.29 13.30 -20.83
N LYS A 418 1.94 14.55 -20.49
CA LYS A 418 2.85 15.59 -20.00
C LYS A 418 2.25 16.34 -18.82
N TYR A 419 3.07 17.12 -18.11
CA TYR A 419 2.58 18.01 -17.04
C TYR A 419 1.63 19.05 -17.63
N THR A 420 0.35 18.96 -17.25
CA THR A 420 -0.74 19.75 -17.82
C THR A 420 -1.61 20.27 -16.69
N PHE A 421 -1.59 21.59 -16.49
CA PHE A 421 -2.20 22.23 -15.30
C PHE A 421 -3.48 23.02 -15.61
N GLN A 422 -3.72 23.35 -16.87
CA GLN A 422 -4.80 24.24 -17.31
C GLN A 422 -5.62 23.59 -18.42
N ASN A 423 -6.87 24.03 -18.60
CA ASN A 423 -7.77 23.59 -19.67
C ASN A 423 -8.02 22.08 -19.71
N VAL A 424 -7.96 21.41 -18.56
CA VAL A 424 -8.19 19.97 -18.42
C VAL A 424 -9.07 19.69 -17.21
N ALA A 425 -9.87 18.62 -17.26
CA ALA A 425 -10.78 18.24 -16.17
C ALA A 425 -10.05 17.85 -14.87
N TYR A 426 -8.87 17.23 -15.02
CA TYR A 426 -8.04 16.78 -13.90
C TYR A 426 -6.60 17.23 -14.15
N PRO A 427 -6.18 18.39 -13.62
CA PRO A 427 -4.80 18.86 -13.71
C PRO A 427 -3.79 17.87 -13.14
N THR A 428 -2.55 17.93 -13.60
CA THR A 428 -1.41 17.29 -12.94
C THR A 428 -1.32 17.77 -11.50
N GLU A 429 -1.27 16.84 -10.55
CA GLU A 429 -1.35 17.11 -9.13
C GLU A 429 0.02 16.93 -8.45
N LEU A 430 0.60 18.05 -8.05
CA LEU A 430 1.89 18.13 -7.35
C LEU A 430 1.74 18.38 -5.85
N ARG A 431 0.55 18.69 -5.34
CA ARG A 431 0.35 18.91 -3.90
C ARG A 431 0.51 17.60 -3.15
N LEU A 432 1.14 17.69 -1.98
CA LEU A 432 1.31 16.58 -1.06
C LEU A 432 0.29 16.70 0.06
N GLN A 433 -0.50 15.65 0.30
CA GLN A 433 -1.45 15.60 1.41
C GLN A 433 -1.15 14.43 2.34
N ALA A 434 -1.55 14.55 3.61
CA ALA A 434 -1.73 13.42 4.49
C ALA A 434 -3.21 13.24 4.82
N PHE A 435 -3.70 12.00 4.72
CA PHE A 435 -4.91 11.59 5.41
C PHE A 435 -4.56 11.22 6.85
N VAL A 436 -5.27 11.80 7.81
CA VAL A 436 -5.11 11.62 9.25
C VAL A 436 -6.28 10.75 9.75
N PRO A 437 -6.06 9.45 10.00
CA PRO A 437 -7.15 8.56 10.38
C PRO A 437 -7.74 8.92 11.75
N ASN A 438 -9.01 8.58 11.99
CA ASN A 438 -9.72 8.94 13.21
C ASN A 438 -9.03 8.45 14.51
N TYR A 439 -8.24 7.37 14.46
CA TYR A 439 -7.43 6.93 15.62
C TYR A 439 -6.37 7.95 16.04
N MET A 440 -6.11 8.98 15.24
CA MET A 440 -5.20 10.10 15.55
C MET A 440 -5.89 11.27 16.26
N HIS A 441 -7.21 11.29 16.33
CA HIS A 441 -7.96 12.42 16.89
C HIS A 441 -7.57 12.71 18.35
N ARG A 442 -7.53 14.00 18.73
CA ARG A 442 -7.08 14.49 20.06
C ARG A 442 -7.74 13.77 21.24
N ARG A 443 -9.03 13.45 21.12
CA ARG A 443 -9.76 12.67 22.14
C ARG A 443 -9.03 11.38 22.51
N TYR A 444 -8.39 10.69 21.55
CA TYR A 444 -7.74 9.42 21.78
C TYR A 444 -6.33 9.52 22.39
N HIS A 445 -5.80 10.73 22.62
CA HIS A 445 -4.42 10.93 23.06
C HIS A 445 -4.10 10.25 24.40
N GLN A 446 -5.06 10.17 25.32
CA GLN A 446 -4.86 9.51 26.62
C GLN A 446 -4.79 7.97 26.53
N TRP A 447 -5.29 7.39 25.45
CA TRP A 447 -5.22 5.95 25.19
C TRP A 447 -4.08 5.55 24.26
N ARG A 448 -3.38 6.52 23.67
CA ARG A 448 -2.24 6.25 22.79
C ARG A 448 -1.04 5.76 23.61
N PRO A 449 -0.46 4.59 23.32
CA PRO A 449 0.82 4.21 23.91
C PRO A 449 1.91 5.22 23.54
N ARG A 450 2.66 5.69 24.55
CA ARG A 450 3.74 6.68 24.39
C ARG A 450 5.05 6.12 24.89
N ASN A 451 6.15 6.80 24.54
CA ASN A 451 7.50 6.46 24.98
C ASN A 451 7.81 4.97 24.76
N VAL A 452 7.45 4.48 23.56
CA VAL A 452 7.73 3.10 23.20
C VAL A 452 9.24 2.95 23.05
N SER A 453 9.80 1.90 23.64
CA SER A 453 11.18 1.49 23.45
C SER A 453 11.27 -0.02 23.35
N ILE A 454 12.34 -0.50 22.71
CA ILE A 454 12.61 -1.92 22.51
C ILE A 454 13.95 -2.23 23.19
N ALA A 455 14.01 -3.33 23.91
CA ALA A 455 15.25 -3.88 24.45
C ALA A 455 15.45 -5.30 23.88
N TYR A 456 16.60 -5.51 23.24
CA TYR A 456 17.00 -6.77 22.62
C TYR A 456 18.53 -6.85 22.53
N GLY A 457 19.16 -7.81 23.22
CA GLY A 457 20.62 -7.98 23.27
C GLY A 457 21.32 -6.84 24.01
N GLY A 458 22.01 -7.12 25.13
CA GLY A 458 22.58 -6.13 26.05
C GLY A 458 23.78 -5.31 25.55
N GLY A 459 23.76 -4.83 24.30
CA GLY A 459 24.77 -3.92 23.76
C GLY A 459 24.30 -2.47 23.81
N ASP A 460 25.04 -1.64 24.53
CA ASP A 460 24.95 -0.18 24.41
C ASP A 460 25.33 0.23 22.97
N GLY A 461 24.43 0.90 22.26
CA GLY A 461 24.85 1.93 21.31
C GLY A 461 24.65 1.70 19.81
N ASP A 462 24.03 0.62 19.32
CA ASP A 462 23.60 0.57 17.91
C ASP A 462 22.07 0.57 17.80
N GLU A 463 21.52 1.62 17.17
CA GLU A 463 20.08 1.83 16.93
C GLU A 463 19.47 0.79 15.97
N SER A 464 20.25 -0.21 15.56
CA SER A 464 19.83 -1.31 14.71
C SER A 464 19.14 -2.37 15.59
N TYR A 465 17.81 -2.24 15.77
CA TYR A 465 16.98 -3.29 16.41
C TYR A 465 16.89 -4.53 15.50
N GLU A 466 18.02 -5.20 15.29
CA GLU A 466 18.16 -6.40 14.48
C GLU A 466 17.75 -7.62 15.30
N ILE A 467 16.63 -8.23 14.92
CA ILE A 467 15.98 -9.27 15.69
C ILE A 467 15.99 -10.57 14.88
N GLY A 468 16.52 -11.63 15.49
CA GLY A 468 16.47 -12.97 14.91
C GLY A 468 15.04 -13.54 14.94
N TYR A 469 14.69 -14.34 13.94
CA TYR A 469 13.39 -15.04 13.92
C TYR A 469 13.19 -15.93 15.16
N GLY A 470 11.94 -15.99 15.65
CA GLY A 470 11.55 -16.76 16.83
C GLY A 470 12.12 -16.26 18.17
N LYS A 471 12.91 -15.17 18.17
CA LYS A 471 13.44 -14.58 19.39
C LYS A 471 12.37 -13.74 20.09
N GLN A 472 12.54 -13.55 21.39
CA GLN A 472 11.69 -12.68 22.20
C GLN A 472 12.36 -11.32 22.37
N ILE A 473 11.55 -10.27 22.32
CA ILE A 473 11.96 -8.88 22.52
C ILE A 473 11.15 -8.27 23.66
N SER A 474 11.76 -7.37 24.42
CA SER A 474 11.04 -6.59 25.44
C SER A 474 10.62 -5.26 24.84
N VAL A 475 9.32 -4.97 24.87
CA VAL A 475 8.71 -3.71 24.41
C VAL A 475 8.17 -2.98 25.63
N ARG A 476 8.75 -1.83 25.94
CA ARG A 476 8.32 -0.97 27.04
C ARG A 476 7.56 0.23 26.51
N PHE A 477 6.45 0.60 27.15
CA PHE A 477 5.63 1.75 26.76
C PHE A 477 4.81 2.27 27.94
N PHE A 478 4.31 3.51 27.81
CA PHE A 478 3.51 4.17 28.83
C PHE A 478 2.03 4.26 28.41
N LEU A 479 1.13 3.81 29.28
CA LEU A 479 -0.34 3.96 29.15
C LEU A 479 -1.00 4.60 30.38
N GLY A 480 -0.22 4.92 31.42
CA GLY A 480 -0.75 5.46 32.66
C GLY A 480 -1.66 4.47 33.40
N ARG A 481 -2.64 4.99 34.16
CA ARG A 481 -3.41 4.18 35.11
C ARG A 481 -4.53 3.33 34.49
N ARG A 482 -4.99 3.62 33.26
CA ARG A 482 -6.14 2.95 32.62
C ARG A 482 -5.78 2.29 31.27
N PRO A 483 -4.98 1.20 31.25
CA PRO A 483 -4.79 0.43 30.02
C PRO A 483 -6.11 -0.23 29.60
N SER A 484 -6.35 -0.37 28.30
CA SER A 484 -7.49 -1.14 27.83
C SER A 484 -7.19 -2.64 27.91
N LYS A 485 -8.23 -3.47 27.90
CA LYS A 485 -8.07 -4.95 27.95
C LYS A 485 -7.43 -5.53 26.69
N GLU A 486 -7.42 -4.78 25.59
CA GLU A 486 -6.91 -5.23 24.29
C GLU A 486 -5.67 -4.41 23.91
N ILE A 487 -4.49 -5.02 24.04
CA ILE A 487 -3.22 -4.50 23.54
C ILE A 487 -2.69 -5.47 22.49
N GLU A 488 -2.45 -4.98 21.29
CA GLU A 488 -1.89 -5.74 20.18
C GLU A 488 -0.53 -5.19 19.78
N PHE A 489 0.37 -6.07 19.33
CA PHE A 489 1.67 -5.69 18.79
C PHE A 489 1.67 -5.98 17.29
N SER A 490 1.76 -4.93 16.48
CA SER A 490 1.78 -5.03 15.04
C SER A 490 3.17 -4.72 14.49
N VAL A 491 3.59 -5.49 13.50
CA VAL A 491 4.74 -5.14 12.65
C VAL A 491 4.28 -5.03 11.20
N TYR A 492 4.65 -3.95 10.53
CA TYR A 492 4.23 -3.66 9.17
C TYR A 492 5.43 -3.39 8.26
N SER A 493 5.55 -4.14 7.16
CA SER A 493 6.47 -3.81 6.07
C SER A 493 5.78 -2.85 5.10
N PRO A 494 6.31 -1.63 4.90
CA PRO A 494 5.72 -0.67 3.97
C PRO A 494 5.93 -1.05 2.51
N PRO A 495 4.99 -0.69 1.62
CA PRO A 495 5.06 -1.07 0.21
C PRO A 495 6.00 -0.20 -0.62
N PHE A 496 6.31 -0.73 -1.80
CA PHE A 496 6.50 0.08 -2.99
C PHE A 496 5.15 0.24 -3.69
N THR A 497 4.59 1.46 -3.72
CA THR A 497 3.27 1.73 -4.29
C THR A 497 3.39 2.39 -5.66
N THR A 498 2.66 1.87 -6.64
CA THR A 498 2.43 2.53 -7.93
C THR A 498 1.21 1.92 -8.62
N HIS A 499 0.53 2.69 -9.47
CA HIS A 499 -0.53 2.17 -10.35
C HIS A 499 -1.58 1.29 -9.64
N SER A 500 -2.03 1.74 -8.46
CA SER A 500 -3.06 1.05 -7.65
C SER A 500 -2.60 -0.23 -6.97
N PHE A 501 -1.29 -0.53 -6.96
CA PHE A 501 -0.76 -1.69 -6.28
C PHE A 501 0.38 -1.33 -5.32
N SER A 502 0.18 -1.68 -4.06
CA SER A 502 1.12 -1.53 -2.97
C SER A 502 1.86 -2.85 -2.75
N MET A 503 2.92 -3.06 -3.54
CA MET A 503 3.69 -4.29 -3.57
C MET A 503 4.43 -4.52 -2.25
N ASN A 504 4.55 -5.80 -1.85
CA ASN A 504 5.32 -6.24 -0.67
C ASN A 504 4.76 -5.85 0.70
N GLN A 505 3.69 -5.04 0.80
CA GLN A 505 3.16 -4.71 2.12
C GLN A 505 2.72 -5.96 2.88
N ARG A 506 2.99 -5.99 4.17
CA ARG A 506 2.63 -7.12 5.02
C ARG A 506 2.49 -6.66 6.46
N LEU A 507 1.36 -6.98 7.09
CA LEU A 507 1.15 -6.74 8.51
C LEU A 507 1.05 -8.06 9.27
N LEU A 508 1.76 -8.15 10.40
CA LEU A 508 1.68 -9.27 11.32
C LEU A 508 1.24 -8.78 12.70
N LYS A 509 0.42 -9.58 13.37
CA LYS A 509 0.00 -9.41 14.76
C LYS A 509 0.74 -10.41 15.62
N LEU A 510 1.79 -9.94 16.31
CA LEU A 510 2.75 -10.76 17.05
C LEU A 510 2.16 -11.27 18.37
N ARG A 511 2.76 -12.34 18.90
CA ARG A 511 2.38 -12.93 20.18
C ARG A 511 2.99 -12.13 21.33
N CYS A 512 2.16 -11.71 22.28
CA CYS A 512 2.63 -11.23 23.58
C CYS A 512 2.71 -12.42 24.53
N VAL A 513 3.90 -12.73 25.03
CA VAL A 513 4.15 -13.87 25.95
C VAL A 513 3.77 -13.48 27.37
N THR A 514 4.31 -12.35 27.84
CA THR A 514 4.02 -11.78 29.15
C THR A 514 3.84 -10.27 29.02
N MET A 515 3.06 -9.68 29.93
CA MET A 515 2.85 -8.25 29.99
C MET A 515 2.69 -7.84 31.45
N GLU A 516 3.63 -7.02 31.91
CA GLU A 516 3.70 -6.57 33.29
C GLU A 516 3.50 -5.07 33.36
N LYS A 517 2.66 -4.62 34.28
CA LYS A 517 2.38 -3.21 34.52
C LYS A 517 2.94 -2.82 35.88
N ASN A 518 3.67 -1.71 35.93
CA ASN A 518 4.11 -1.15 37.20
C ASN A 518 3.11 -0.10 37.75
N GLU A 519 3.29 0.30 39.01
CA GLU A 519 2.42 1.25 39.70
C GLU A 519 2.38 2.64 39.05
N THR A 520 3.45 3.01 38.33
CA THR A 520 3.57 4.30 37.64
C THR A 520 2.88 4.31 36.27
N GLY A 521 2.36 3.17 35.79
CA GLY A 521 1.62 3.06 34.53
C GLY A 521 2.48 2.76 33.29
N TRP A 522 3.73 2.36 33.49
CA TRP A 522 4.54 1.72 32.47
C TRP A 522 4.14 0.27 32.32
N ILE A 523 4.24 -0.22 31.10
CA ILE A 523 4.03 -1.61 30.74
C ILE A 523 5.28 -2.11 30.04
N THR A 524 5.71 -3.31 30.44
CA THR A 524 6.77 -4.07 29.78
C THR A 524 6.13 -5.34 29.23
N ALA A 525 6.21 -5.53 27.92
CA ALA A 525 5.65 -6.69 27.23
C ALA A 525 6.76 -7.49 26.56
N VAL A 526 6.78 -8.81 26.78
CA VAL A 526 7.66 -9.72 26.05
C VAL A 526 6.93 -10.20 24.80
N VAL A 527 7.46 -9.86 23.63
CA VAL A 527 6.82 -10.11 22.33
C VAL A 527 7.70 -11.07 21.52
N GLU A 528 7.08 -12.02 20.83
CA GLU A 528 7.79 -12.99 19.99
C GLU A 528 7.90 -12.48 18.55
N ALA A 529 9.13 -12.47 18.02
CA ALA A 529 9.41 -12.19 16.62
C ALA A 529 8.77 -13.26 15.71
N PRO A 530 8.52 -12.95 14.42
CA PRO A 530 8.00 -13.94 13.48
C PRO A 530 8.85 -15.21 13.46
N PRO A 531 8.25 -16.40 13.23
CA PRO A 531 8.97 -17.67 13.35
C PRO A 531 9.90 -17.95 12.18
N SER A 532 9.69 -17.30 11.03
CA SER A 532 10.49 -17.58 9.83
C SER A 532 10.42 -16.44 8.80
N PRO A 533 11.40 -16.38 7.88
CA PRO A 533 11.38 -15.47 6.74
C PRO A 533 10.23 -15.72 5.74
N ASN A 534 9.60 -16.90 5.75
CA ASN A 534 8.41 -17.13 4.92
C ASN A 534 7.20 -16.32 5.43
N VAL A 535 7.10 -16.21 6.76
CA VAL A 535 6.05 -15.46 7.46
C VAL A 535 6.33 -13.96 7.48
N ALA A 536 7.59 -13.54 7.51
CA ALA A 536 7.98 -12.14 7.35
C ALA A 536 9.35 -12.09 6.66
N PRO A 537 9.45 -11.78 5.35
CA PRO A 537 10.75 -11.66 4.68
C PRO A 537 11.69 -10.73 5.45
N SER A 538 12.98 -11.04 5.45
CA SER A 538 13.98 -10.26 6.19
C SER A 538 14.00 -8.82 5.72
N GLY A 539 14.08 -7.89 6.66
CA GLY A 539 14.07 -6.46 6.36
C GLY A 539 13.45 -5.61 7.45
N TYR A 540 13.23 -4.35 7.12
CA TYR A 540 12.70 -3.35 8.04
C TYR A 540 11.17 -3.40 8.14
N TYR A 541 10.67 -3.33 9.37
CA TYR A 541 9.25 -3.27 9.71
C TYR A 541 9.01 -2.16 10.72
N MET A 542 7.84 -1.53 10.62
CA MET A 542 7.33 -0.60 11.62
C MET A 542 6.61 -1.38 12.73
N LEU A 543 7.20 -1.46 13.92
CA LEU A 543 6.58 -1.99 15.13
C LEU A 543 5.68 -0.94 15.77
N THR A 544 4.42 -1.28 15.99
CA THR A 544 3.40 -0.42 16.59
C THR A 544 2.69 -1.15 17.72
N VAL A 545 2.59 -0.50 18.88
CA VAL A 545 1.72 -0.95 19.98
C VAL A 545 0.33 -0.37 19.74
N VAL A 546 -0.71 -1.20 19.75
CA VAL A 546 -2.09 -0.79 19.47
C VAL A 546 -2.95 -1.06 20.70
N ASN A 547 -3.39 0.00 21.38
CA ASN A 547 -4.27 -0.08 22.54
C ASN A 547 -5.73 0.17 22.11
N SER A 548 -6.56 -0.87 22.07
CA SER A 548 -7.96 -0.81 21.63
C SER A 548 -8.17 -0.01 20.33
N GLY A 549 -7.34 -0.28 19.32
CA GLY A 549 -7.39 0.38 18.03
C GLY A 549 -6.69 1.75 17.97
N ILE A 550 -6.04 2.20 19.04
CA ILE A 550 -5.24 3.44 19.07
C ILE A 550 -3.75 3.08 18.99
N PRO A 551 -3.08 3.32 17.84
CA PRO A 551 -1.69 2.95 17.63
C PRO A 551 -0.70 3.95 18.26
N SER A 552 0.46 3.49 18.72
CA SER A 552 1.60 4.35 19.02
C SER A 552 2.19 4.98 17.75
N VAL A 553 3.16 5.89 17.91
CA VAL A 553 4.15 6.11 16.84
C VAL A 553 4.94 4.80 16.69
N SER A 554 5.27 4.45 15.46
CA SER A 554 5.96 3.19 15.17
C SER A 554 7.47 3.34 15.32
N LEU A 555 8.12 2.27 15.78
CA LEU A 555 9.58 2.14 15.78
C LEU A 555 10.02 1.20 14.67
N TRP A 556 11.17 1.46 14.06
CA TRP A 556 11.73 0.55 13.07
C TRP A 556 12.42 -0.62 13.75
N VAL A 557 12.12 -1.83 13.31
CA VAL A 557 12.84 -3.05 13.66
C VAL A 557 13.29 -3.75 12.39
N ARG A 558 14.37 -4.53 12.45
CA ARG A 558 14.88 -5.27 11.31
C ARG A 558 14.88 -6.77 11.63
N PHE A 559 14.14 -7.57 10.88
CA PHE A 559 14.21 -9.03 11.03
C PHE A 559 15.34 -9.58 10.17
N ILE A 560 16.23 -10.35 10.80
CA ILE A 560 17.42 -10.93 10.18
C ILE A 560 17.46 -12.45 10.37
N HIS A 561 18.16 -13.13 9.45
CA HIS A 561 18.55 -14.52 9.70
C HIS A 561 19.59 -14.50 10.82
N ALA A 562 19.40 -15.33 11.83
CA ALA A 562 20.32 -15.46 12.96
C ALA A 562 21.62 -16.16 12.54
#